data_AF-A0A3D8IXA6-F1
#
_entry.id   AF-A0A3D8IXA6-F1
#
_cell.length_a   1.000
_cell.length_b   1.000
_cell.length_c   1.000
_cell.angle_alpha   90.00
_cell.angle_beta   90.00
_cell.angle_gamma   90.00
#
_symmetry.space_group_name_H-M   'P 1'
#
loop_
_entity.id
_entity.type
_entity.pdbx_description
1 polymer ?
#
loop_
_entity_poly.entity_id
_entity_poly.type
_entity_poly.pdbx_seq_one_letter_code
_entity_poly.pdbx_strand_id
1 'polypeptide(L)'
;MMNEFKKKIKDMDMDWFEFTYPFANRKEIYLSGKYHYKCLILGTFPSKASRDNGYFYGNKTNEFWEYLGYVFDADLIKMPKEQKEDWINNRGIAIYDIVESYEGFNWYSNDKDLFTCARNHTYCLEFVENFLDQYKETKIMFTSRKAENKFKSEFKHCDYTSSQLFYLPSPSRLNRSMNSDEKRNQWRNAFKEAKLIQ
;
A
#
# COMPACT_ATOMS: atom_id res chain seq x y z
N MET A 1 -12.40 -28.14 5.66
CA MET A 1 -12.18 -26.78 6.20
C MET A 1 -12.44 -25.63 5.22
N MET A 2 -11.58 -25.30 4.24
CA MET A 2 -11.82 -24.11 3.37
C MET A 2 -13.02 -24.29 2.40
N ASN A 3 -13.25 -25.53 1.94
CA ASN A 3 -14.44 -25.87 1.14
C ASN A 3 -15.74 -25.88 1.96
N GLU A 4 -15.69 -26.23 3.25
CA GLU A 4 -16.88 -26.16 4.14
C GLU A 4 -17.22 -24.73 4.52
N PHE A 5 -16.21 -23.86 4.66
CA PHE A 5 -16.42 -22.44 4.92
C PHE A 5 -17.05 -21.73 3.71
N LYS A 6 -16.55 -22.03 2.49
CA LYS A 6 -17.18 -21.57 1.24
C LYS A 6 -18.60 -22.10 1.06
N LYS A 7 -18.88 -23.35 1.48
CA LYS A 7 -20.22 -23.94 1.44
C LYS A 7 -21.16 -23.26 2.44
N LYS A 8 -20.71 -23.03 3.68
CA LYS A 8 -21.46 -22.31 4.72
C LYS A 8 -21.79 -20.86 4.35
N ILE A 9 -20.88 -20.14 3.67
CA ILE A 9 -21.15 -18.76 3.19
C ILE A 9 -22.23 -18.76 2.11
N LYS A 10 -22.31 -19.81 1.29
CA LYS A 10 -23.33 -19.93 0.23
C LYS A 10 -24.74 -20.20 0.80
N ASP A 11 -24.81 -20.77 1.99
CA ASP A 11 -26.06 -21.12 2.68
C ASP A 11 -26.52 -20.03 3.68
N MET A 12 -25.73 -18.97 3.90
CA MET A 12 -26.11 -17.81 4.70
C MET A 12 -26.53 -16.69 3.75
N ASP A 13 -27.80 -16.25 3.83
CA ASP A 13 -28.28 -15.00 3.24
C ASP A 13 -27.54 -13.82 3.91
N MET A 14 -26.31 -13.57 3.46
CA MET A 14 -25.54 -12.40 3.88
C MET A 14 -25.43 -11.45 2.69
N ASP A 15 -25.88 -10.22 2.92
CA ASP A 15 -25.74 -9.15 1.96
C ASP A 15 -24.26 -8.89 1.64
N TRP A 16 -23.94 -8.82 0.36
CA TRP A 16 -22.64 -8.35 -0.11
C TRP A 16 -22.67 -6.83 -0.16
N PHE A 17 -21.70 -6.19 0.48
CA PHE A 17 -21.54 -4.74 0.48
C PHE A 17 -20.34 -4.35 -0.36
N GLU A 18 -20.48 -3.28 -1.14
CA GLU A 18 -19.34 -2.64 -1.77
C GLU A 18 -18.56 -1.81 -0.75
N PHE A 19 -17.26 -2.05 -0.67
CA PHE A 19 -16.32 -1.26 0.13
C PHE A 19 -15.39 -0.53 -0.82
N THR A 20 -15.35 0.80 -0.70
CA THR A 20 -14.54 1.67 -1.53
C THR A 20 -13.33 2.23 -0.78
N TYR A 21 -12.30 2.56 -1.53
CA TYR A 21 -11.05 3.09 -1.01
C TYR A 21 -11.26 4.48 -0.39
N PRO A 22 -10.85 4.71 0.87
CA PRO A 22 -11.23 5.90 1.61
C PRO A 22 -10.36 7.12 1.32
N PHE A 23 -9.27 6.99 0.55
CA PHE A 23 -8.30 8.07 0.31
C PHE A 23 -8.17 8.46 -1.18
N ALA A 24 -9.22 8.25 -1.97
CA ALA A 24 -9.20 8.50 -3.42
C ALA A 24 -8.86 9.96 -3.79
N ASN A 25 -9.19 10.91 -2.92
CA ASN A 25 -8.87 12.34 -3.08
C ASN A 25 -7.36 12.62 -3.18
N ARG A 26 -6.50 11.68 -2.78
CA ARG A 26 -5.04 11.83 -2.87
C ARG A 26 -4.52 11.75 -4.29
N LYS A 27 -5.24 11.09 -5.20
CA LYS A 27 -4.85 10.99 -6.61
C LYS A 27 -4.67 12.38 -7.24
N GLU A 28 -5.59 13.31 -6.92
CA GLU A 28 -5.53 14.69 -7.40
C GLU A 28 -4.28 15.41 -6.90
N ILE A 29 -3.88 15.21 -5.64
CA ILE A 29 -2.66 15.78 -5.07
C ILE A 29 -1.43 15.22 -5.80
N TYR A 30 -1.40 13.91 -6.01
CA TYR A 30 -0.27 13.23 -6.65
C TYR A 30 -0.12 13.59 -8.13
N LEU A 31 -1.22 13.84 -8.85
CA LEU A 31 -1.21 14.22 -10.26
C LEU A 31 -1.21 15.75 -10.48
N SER A 32 -1.36 16.55 -9.41
CA SER A 32 -1.42 18.02 -9.50
C SER A 32 -0.17 18.69 -10.09
N GLY A 33 0.97 17.98 -10.17
CA GLY A 33 2.25 18.55 -10.56
C GLY A 33 2.90 19.45 -9.50
N LYS A 34 2.27 19.65 -8.34
CA LYS A 34 2.84 20.43 -7.22
C LYS A 34 4.17 19.88 -6.72
N TYR A 35 4.30 18.55 -6.73
CA TYR A 35 5.50 17.84 -6.32
C TYR A 35 5.98 16.93 -7.45
N HIS A 36 7.27 16.57 -7.41
CA HIS A 36 7.84 15.58 -8.30
C HIS A 36 8.08 14.29 -7.52
N TYR A 37 7.34 13.22 -7.86
CA TYR A 37 7.43 11.96 -7.17
C TYR A 37 8.46 11.04 -7.82
N LYS A 38 9.32 10.46 -6.99
CA LYS A 38 10.37 9.51 -7.38
C LYS A 38 10.07 8.10 -6.86
N CYS A 39 9.17 8.01 -5.89
CA CYS A 39 8.78 6.76 -5.23
C CYS A 39 7.26 6.71 -5.08
N LEU A 40 6.66 5.60 -5.51
CA LEU A 40 5.27 5.25 -5.23
C LEU A 40 5.24 3.98 -4.37
N ILE A 41 4.83 4.12 -3.12
CA ILE A 41 4.71 3.00 -2.19
C ILE A 41 3.28 2.47 -2.25
N LEU A 42 3.12 1.19 -2.60
CA LEU A 42 1.84 0.53 -2.79
C LEU A 42 1.59 -0.57 -1.75
N GLY A 43 0.50 -0.40 -1.00
CA GLY A 43 -0.14 -1.45 -0.20
C GLY A 43 -1.24 -2.19 -0.99
N THR A 44 -1.98 -3.05 -0.29
CA THR A 44 -3.11 -3.80 -0.87
C THR A 44 -4.43 -3.04 -0.71
N PHE A 45 -4.82 -2.78 0.53
CA PHE A 45 -5.99 -2.01 0.92
C PHE A 45 -5.83 -1.52 2.37
N PRO A 46 -6.40 -0.36 2.75
CA PRO A 46 -6.18 0.18 4.07
C PRO A 46 -6.85 -0.67 5.15
N SER A 47 -6.17 -0.86 6.27
CA SER A 47 -6.76 -1.51 7.44
C SER A 47 -7.94 -0.72 8.00
N LYS A 48 -8.82 -1.37 8.77
CA LYS A 48 -9.91 -0.69 9.48
C LYS A 48 -9.39 0.49 10.33
N ALA A 49 -8.26 0.31 11.02
CA ALA A 49 -7.65 1.37 11.80
C ALA A 49 -7.15 2.54 10.94
N SER A 50 -6.61 2.26 9.75
CA SER A 50 -6.21 3.32 8.80
C SER A 50 -7.43 4.11 8.33
N ARG A 51 -8.51 3.40 7.96
CA ARG A 51 -9.77 4.00 7.55
C ARG A 51 -10.36 4.87 8.65
N ASP A 52 -10.52 4.32 9.85
CA ASP A 52 -11.16 4.99 10.98
C ASP A 52 -10.34 6.23 11.44
N ASN A 53 -9.01 6.18 11.33
CA ASN A 53 -8.13 7.34 11.60
C ASN A 53 -7.97 8.30 10.41
N GLY A 54 -8.55 7.99 9.25
CA GLY A 54 -8.46 8.80 8.04
C GLY A 54 -7.05 8.93 7.46
N TYR A 55 -6.12 8.03 7.77
CA TYR A 55 -4.73 8.11 7.27
C TYR A 55 -4.02 6.76 7.14
N PHE A 56 -3.03 6.73 6.25
CA PHE A 56 -2.21 5.55 5.98
C PHE A 56 -1.54 4.99 7.23
N TYR A 57 -1.56 3.66 7.32
CA TYR A 57 -0.92 2.90 8.39
C TYR A 57 -1.29 3.40 9.80
N GLY A 58 -2.56 3.77 10.00
CA GLY A 58 -3.06 4.35 11.26
C GLY A 58 -3.10 3.40 12.46
N ASN A 59 -2.79 2.11 12.29
CA ASN A 59 -2.70 1.16 13.39
C ASN A 59 -1.38 1.37 14.16
N LYS A 60 -1.45 1.56 15.49
CA LYS A 60 -0.27 1.73 16.36
C LYS A 60 0.71 0.55 16.32
N THR A 61 0.25 -0.63 15.95
CA THR A 61 1.11 -1.81 15.80
C THR A 61 1.75 -1.92 14.42
N ASN A 62 1.41 -1.04 13.49
CA ASN A 62 2.01 -1.01 12.16
C ASN A 62 3.32 -0.20 12.20
N GLU A 63 4.41 -0.82 11.77
CA GLU A 63 5.76 -0.26 11.86
C GLU A 63 6.13 0.56 10.62
N PHE A 64 5.19 0.87 9.72
CA PHE A 64 5.48 1.58 8.46
C PHE A 64 6.19 2.91 8.69
N TRP A 65 5.64 3.77 9.54
CA TRP A 65 6.20 5.08 9.84
C TRP A 65 7.52 4.98 10.61
N GLU A 66 7.68 3.95 11.43
CA GLU A 66 8.95 3.64 12.11
C GLU A 66 10.04 3.25 11.11
N TYR A 67 9.71 2.39 10.15
CA TYR A 67 10.66 1.91 9.15
C TYR A 67 11.01 3.01 8.17
N LEU A 68 10.02 3.75 7.66
CA LEU A 68 10.28 4.90 6.79
C LEU A 68 11.09 5.98 7.52
N GLY A 69 10.80 6.24 8.79
CA GLY A 69 11.60 7.14 9.62
C GLY A 69 13.05 6.66 9.77
N TYR A 70 13.25 5.36 9.99
CA TYR A 70 14.59 4.77 10.00
C TYR A 70 15.30 4.91 8.66
N VAL A 71 14.65 4.79 7.51
CA VAL A 71 15.29 4.96 6.19
C VAL A 71 15.89 6.36 6.03
N PHE A 72 15.21 7.39 6.54
CA PHE A 72 15.55 8.80 6.34
C PHE A 72 16.09 9.51 7.59
N ASP A 73 16.43 8.74 8.63
CA ASP A 73 16.91 9.24 9.92
C ASP A 73 15.99 10.35 10.50
N ALA A 74 14.66 10.12 10.43
CA ALA A 74 13.61 11.06 10.86
C ALA A 74 12.61 10.41 11.82
N ASP A 75 12.20 11.11 12.88
CA ASP A 75 11.18 10.65 13.81
C ASP A 75 9.77 10.90 13.26
N LEU A 76 9.38 10.08 12.27
CA LEU A 76 8.05 10.20 11.65
C LEU A 76 6.94 9.82 12.62
N ILE A 77 7.17 8.92 13.59
CA ILE A 77 6.09 8.45 14.49
C ILE A 77 5.48 9.62 15.25
N LYS A 78 6.33 10.55 15.74
CA LYS A 78 5.89 11.73 16.50
C LYS A 78 5.27 12.83 15.64
N MET A 79 5.41 12.78 14.33
CA MET A 79 4.83 13.80 13.45
C MET A 79 3.31 13.64 13.35
N PRO A 80 2.54 14.74 13.47
CA PRO A 80 1.12 14.78 13.10
C PRO A 80 0.92 14.39 11.64
N LYS A 81 -0.32 13.98 11.30
CA LYS A 81 -0.71 13.58 9.94
C LYS A 81 -0.31 14.59 8.86
N GLU A 82 -0.62 15.87 9.08
CA GLU A 82 -0.34 16.93 8.11
C GLU A 82 1.16 17.13 7.89
N GLN A 83 1.96 17.09 8.98
CA GLN A 83 3.41 17.18 8.87
C GLN A 83 4.02 15.97 8.16
N LYS A 84 3.49 14.75 8.41
CA LYS A 84 3.90 13.55 7.66
C LYS A 84 3.63 13.71 6.17
N GLU A 85 2.45 14.22 5.84
CA GLU A 85 2.02 14.45 4.46
C GLU A 85 2.97 15.41 3.73
N ASP A 86 3.24 16.57 4.31
CA ASP A 86 4.18 17.51 3.74
C ASP A 86 5.60 16.91 3.66
N TRP A 87 6.01 16.16 4.67
CA TRP A 87 7.33 15.54 4.72
C TRP A 87 7.55 14.52 3.59
N ILE A 88 6.56 13.65 3.31
CA ILE A 88 6.67 12.65 2.23
C ILE A 88 6.59 13.30 0.85
N ASN A 89 5.70 14.28 0.68
CA ASN A 89 5.49 14.97 -0.60
C ASN A 89 6.74 15.76 -1.00
N ASN A 90 7.36 16.49 -0.06
CA ASN A 90 8.62 17.20 -0.31
C ASN A 90 9.82 16.28 -0.61
N ARG A 91 9.72 14.99 -0.29
CA ARG A 91 10.71 13.96 -0.64
C ARG A 91 10.37 13.20 -1.92
N GLY A 92 9.26 13.53 -2.57
CA GLY A 92 8.79 12.81 -3.75
C GLY A 92 8.36 11.38 -3.45
N ILE A 93 7.78 11.14 -2.27
CA ILE A 93 7.23 9.85 -1.88
C ILE A 93 5.70 9.95 -1.88
N ALA A 94 5.06 9.18 -2.76
CA ALA A 94 3.62 8.98 -2.78
C ALA A 94 3.29 7.64 -2.11
N ILE A 95 2.17 7.60 -1.36
CA ILE A 95 1.66 6.38 -0.72
C ILE A 95 0.24 6.14 -1.21
N TYR A 96 -0.05 4.90 -1.62
CA TYR A 96 -1.38 4.49 -2.05
C TYR A 96 -1.58 2.97 -1.86
N ASP A 97 -2.74 2.44 -2.22
CA ASP A 97 -3.01 1.01 -2.23
C ASP A 97 -3.62 0.58 -3.57
N ILE A 98 -3.37 -0.66 -3.99
CA ILE A 98 -3.75 -1.09 -5.35
C ILE A 98 -5.25 -1.35 -5.55
N VAL A 99 -5.98 -1.73 -4.49
CA VAL A 99 -7.42 -2.05 -4.56
C VAL A 99 -8.25 -0.78 -4.36
N GLU A 100 -9.15 -0.48 -5.29
CA GLU A 100 -10.07 0.67 -5.22
C GLU A 100 -11.41 0.32 -4.62
N SER A 101 -11.93 -0.86 -4.93
CA SER A 101 -13.12 -1.39 -4.28
C SER A 101 -13.14 -2.91 -4.30
N TYR A 102 -13.98 -3.48 -3.46
CA TYR A 102 -14.36 -4.89 -3.50
C TYR A 102 -15.75 -5.07 -2.92
N GLU A 103 -16.38 -6.19 -3.25
CA GLU A 103 -17.57 -6.67 -2.55
C GLU A 103 -17.18 -7.64 -1.45
N GLY A 104 -17.74 -7.48 -0.25
CA GLY A 104 -17.51 -8.38 0.87
C GLY A 104 -18.57 -8.25 1.94
N PHE A 105 -18.38 -8.95 3.06
CA PHE A 105 -19.29 -8.89 4.20
C PHE A 105 -18.85 -7.89 5.27
N ASN A 106 -17.58 -7.51 5.26
CA ASN A 106 -16.98 -6.60 6.21
C ASN A 106 -15.69 -5.98 5.65
N TRP A 107 -15.16 -5.00 6.38
CA TRP A 107 -13.88 -4.37 6.05
C TRP A 107 -12.69 -5.32 6.37
N TYR A 108 -12.06 -5.88 5.34
CA TYR A 108 -10.89 -6.74 5.50
C TYR A 108 -9.61 -5.92 5.77
N SER A 109 -8.85 -6.31 6.80
CA SER A 109 -7.65 -5.59 7.24
C SER A 109 -6.34 -6.35 7.01
N ASN A 110 -6.39 -7.46 6.27
CA ASN A 110 -5.23 -8.25 5.89
C ASN A 110 -5.41 -8.86 4.50
N ASP A 111 -4.29 -9.12 3.83
CA ASP A 111 -4.23 -9.65 2.47
C ASP A 111 -4.94 -11.01 2.32
N LYS A 112 -4.87 -11.87 3.34
CA LYS A 112 -5.46 -13.21 3.24
C LYS A 112 -6.97 -13.12 3.09
N ASP A 113 -7.62 -12.37 3.97
CA ASP A 113 -9.08 -12.25 3.94
C ASP A 113 -9.53 -11.40 2.76
N LEU A 114 -8.83 -10.30 2.45
CA LEU A 114 -9.14 -9.45 1.30
C LEU A 114 -9.21 -10.23 -0.02
N PHE A 115 -8.28 -11.16 -0.26
CA PHE A 115 -8.22 -11.89 -1.52
C PHE A 115 -8.87 -13.29 -1.48
N THR A 116 -9.32 -13.76 -0.31
CA THR A 116 -10.01 -15.07 -0.18
C THR A 116 -11.51 -14.92 0.03
N CYS A 117 -11.92 -13.88 0.75
CA CYS A 117 -13.30 -13.68 1.19
C CYS A 117 -14.04 -12.59 0.40
N ALA A 118 -13.32 -11.66 -0.24
CA ALA A 118 -13.93 -10.65 -1.11
C ALA A 118 -14.01 -11.13 -2.56
N ARG A 119 -14.82 -10.42 -3.36
CA ARG A 119 -14.94 -10.59 -4.82
C ARG A 119 -15.01 -9.24 -5.52
N ASN A 120 -15.05 -9.26 -6.85
CA ASN A 120 -15.24 -8.08 -7.70
C ASN A 120 -14.25 -6.96 -7.36
N HIS A 121 -12.99 -7.32 -7.11
CA HIS A 121 -11.93 -6.35 -6.85
C HIS A 121 -11.75 -5.43 -8.06
N THR A 122 -11.80 -4.13 -7.82
CA THR A 122 -11.36 -3.11 -8.76
C THR A 122 -10.01 -2.57 -8.32
N TYR A 123 -9.23 -2.05 -9.27
CA TYR A 123 -7.87 -1.58 -9.02
C TYR A 123 -7.68 -0.16 -9.53
N CYS A 124 -6.70 0.55 -8.98
CA CYS A 124 -6.39 1.95 -9.31
C CYS A 124 -5.61 2.10 -10.64
N LEU A 125 -6.06 1.42 -11.71
CA LEU A 125 -5.34 1.28 -12.98
C LEU A 125 -5.03 2.64 -13.61
N GLU A 126 -6.07 3.44 -13.87
CA GLU A 126 -5.94 4.77 -14.49
C GLU A 126 -5.03 5.70 -13.67
N PHE A 127 -5.13 5.64 -12.33
CA PHE A 127 -4.25 6.43 -11.47
C PHE A 127 -2.78 6.05 -11.64
N VAL A 128 -2.46 4.75 -11.62
CA VAL A 128 -1.08 4.28 -11.76
C VAL A 128 -0.54 4.57 -13.15
N GLU A 129 -1.35 4.38 -14.20
CA GLU A 129 -0.99 4.71 -15.57
C GLU A 129 -0.64 6.20 -15.71
N ASN A 130 -1.55 7.09 -15.32
CA ASN A 130 -1.32 8.54 -15.37
C ASN A 130 -0.11 8.97 -14.51
N PHE A 131 0.07 8.35 -13.35
CA PHE A 131 1.18 8.66 -12.45
C PHE A 131 2.53 8.26 -13.08
N LEU A 132 2.61 7.10 -13.72
CA LEU A 132 3.84 6.64 -14.38
C LEU A 132 4.12 7.42 -15.67
N ASP A 133 3.09 7.84 -16.41
CA ASP A 133 3.26 8.72 -17.56
C ASP A 133 3.85 10.07 -17.16
N GLN A 134 3.36 10.65 -16.05
CA GLN A 134 3.84 11.93 -15.52
C GLN A 134 5.23 11.81 -14.87
N TYR A 135 5.53 10.68 -14.22
CA TYR A 135 6.76 10.46 -13.46
C TYR A 135 7.46 9.15 -13.88
N LYS A 136 7.90 9.09 -15.15
CA LYS A 136 8.44 7.88 -15.80
C LYS A 136 9.55 7.16 -15.05
N GLU A 137 10.37 7.88 -14.29
CA GLU A 137 11.50 7.30 -13.55
C GLU A 137 11.13 6.77 -12.16
N THR A 138 9.86 6.90 -11.75
CA THR A 138 9.41 6.52 -10.41
C THR A 138 9.69 5.05 -10.11
N LYS A 139 10.18 4.79 -8.91
CA LYS A 139 10.31 3.46 -8.32
C LYS A 139 9.03 3.08 -7.60
N ILE A 140 8.54 1.89 -7.86
CA ILE A 140 7.32 1.33 -7.26
C ILE A 140 7.75 0.37 -6.16
N MET A 141 7.35 0.65 -4.92
CA MET A 141 7.75 -0.14 -3.77
C MET A 141 6.54 -0.78 -3.10
N PHE A 142 6.55 -2.11 -2.95
CA PHE A 142 5.39 -2.86 -2.43
C PHE A 142 5.56 -3.22 -0.96
N THR A 143 4.57 -2.92 -0.13
CA THR A 143 4.59 -3.28 1.30
C THR A 143 4.08 -4.70 1.60
N SER A 144 3.74 -5.48 0.57
CA SER A 144 3.49 -6.91 0.68
C SER A 144 3.75 -7.64 -0.64
N ARG A 145 4.09 -8.93 -0.55
CA ARG A 145 4.22 -9.79 -1.74
C ARG A 145 2.90 -9.95 -2.47
N LYS A 146 1.77 -9.81 -1.77
CA LYS A 146 0.45 -9.88 -2.40
C LYS A 146 0.20 -8.63 -3.25
N ALA A 147 0.54 -7.45 -2.75
CA ALA A 147 0.49 -6.20 -3.52
C ALA A 147 1.36 -6.31 -4.77
N GLU A 148 2.62 -6.74 -4.62
CA GLU A 148 3.55 -6.93 -5.73
C GLU A 148 3.01 -7.90 -6.79
N ASN A 149 2.54 -9.08 -6.38
CA ASN A 149 2.05 -10.10 -7.32
C ASN A 149 0.79 -9.64 -8.05
N LYS A 150 -0.14 -8.98 -7.34
CA LYS A 150 -1.34 -8.43 -7.96
C LYS A 150 -1.01 -7.26 -8.87
N PHE A 151 -0.07 -6.40 -8.49
CA PHE A 151 0.40 -5.34 -9.35
C PHE A 151 0.91 -5.90 -10.68
N LYS A 152 1.82 -6.88 -10.64
CA LYS A 152 2.38 -7.51 -11.83
C LYS A 152 1.34 -8.19 -12.74
N SER A 153 0.24 -8.70 -12.19
CA SER A 153 -0.81 -9.36 -12.98
C SER A 153 -1.84 -8.39 -13.56
N GLU A 154 -2.26 -7.38 -12.78
CA GLU A 154 -3.38 -6.51 -13.13
C GLU A 154 -2.92 -5.23 -13.85
N PHE A 155 -1.70 -4.74 -13.59
CA PHE A 155 -1.17 -3.46 -14.10
C PHE A 155 -0.23 -3.63 -15.30
N LYS A 156 -0.27 -4.78 -15.98
CA LYS A 156 0.61 -5.12 -17.12
C LYS A 156 0.58 -4.15 -18.31
N HIS A 157 -0.40 -3.25 -18.36
CA HIS A 157 -0.56 -2.23 -19.41
C HIS A 157 0.17 -0.93 -19.08
N CYS A 158 0.49 -0.68 -17.81
CA CYS A 158 1.20 0.52 -17.40
C CYS A 158 2.67 0.46 -17.88
N ASP A 159 3.23 1.62 -18.26
CA ASP A 159 4.62 1.75 -18.71
C ASP A 159 5.59 1.71 -17.51
N TYR A 160 5.97 0.50 -17.10
CA TYR A 160 7.04 0.28 -16.12
C TYR A 160 7.96 -0.87 -16.54
N THR A 161 9.19 -0.83 -16.04
CA THR A 161 10.16 -1.92 -16.19
C THR A 161 10.34 -2.67 -14.87
N SER A 162 10.80 -3.93 -14.95
CA SER A 162 11.14 -4.71 -13.75
C SER A 162 12.17 -4.03 -12.85
N SER A 163 13.03 -3.16 -13.40
CA SER A 163 14.02 -2.37 -12.66
C SER A 163 13.43 -1.23 -11.80
N GLN A 164 12.14 -0.94 -11.98
CA GLN A 164 11.41 0.02 -11.16
C GLN A 164 10.70 -0.64 -9.98
N LEU A 165 10.66 -1.98 -9.91
CA LEU A 165 9.87 -2.70 -8.92
C LEU A 165 10.74 -3.14 -7.73
N PHE A 166 10.35 -2.73 -6.53
CA PHE A 166 11.06 -3.07 -5.29
C PHE A 166 10.09 -3.61 -4.25
N TYR A 167 10.56 -4.57 -3.46
CA TYR A 167 9.79 -5.12 -2.35
C TYR A 167 10.27 -4.54 -1.02
N LEU A 168 9.31 -4.13 -0.19
CA LEU A 168 9.52 -3.73 1.19
C LEU A 168 8.91 -4.81 2.10
N PRO A 169 9.65 -5.36 3.08
CA PRO A 169 9.08 -6.35 3.98
C PRO A 169 7.89 -5.76 4.74
N SER A 170 6.83 -6.56 4.86
CA SER A 170 5.57 -6.06 5.41
C SER A 170 5.73 -5.43 6.79
N PRO A 171 5.24 -4.20 6.99
CA PRO A 171 5.34 -3.46 8.25
C PRO A 171 4.34 -3.94 9.31
N SER A 172 3.59 -5.02 9.05
CA SER A 172 2.70 -5.62 10.03
C SER A 172 3.49 -6.52 11.00
N ARG A 173 3.31 -6.29 12.30
CA ARG A 173 3.87 -7.15 13.38
C ARG A 173 3.37 -8.60 13.36
N LEU A 174 2.29 -8.88 12.63
CA LEU A 174 1.81 -10.26 12.45
C LEU A 174 2.80 -11.11 11.64
N ASN A 175 3.67 -10.48 10.86
CA ASN A 175 4.74 -11.15 10.14
C ASN A 175 5.95 -11.38 11.06
N ARG A 176 5.96 -12.48 11.82
CA ARG A 176 6.98 -12.83 12.81
C ARG A 176 8.23 -13.53 12.25
N SER A 177 8.36 -13.65 10.93
CA SER A 177 9.46 -14.39 10.31
C SER A 177 10.82 -13.68 10.41
N MET A 178 10.84 -12.39 10.74
CA MET A 178 12.04 -11.55 10.86
C MET A 178 11.89 -10.62 12.05
N ASN A 179 13.00 -10.30 12.71
CA ASN A 179 13.00 -9.29 13.77
C ASN A 179 12.88 -7.87 13.18
N SER A 180 12.52 -6.89 14.02
CA SER A 180 12.23 -5.52 13.54
C SER A 180 13.46 -4.81 12.96
N ASP A 181 14.67 -5.14 13.41
CA ASP A 181 15.90 -4.49 12.94
C ASP A 181 16.32 -5.01 11.55
N GLU A 182 16.15 -6.30 11.29
CA GLU A 182 16.32 -6.89 9.95
C GLU A 182 15.37 -6.24 8.95
N LYS A 183 14.09 -6.07 9.32
CA LYS A 183 13.10 -5.41 8.45
C LYS A 183 13.47 -3.96 8.17
N ARG A 184 13.87 -3.20 9.19
CA ARG A 184 14.35 -1.82 9.04
C ARG A 184 15.54 -1.71 8.09
N ASN A 185 16.50 -2.62 8.22
CA ASN A 185 17.66 -2.67 7.32
C ASN A 185 17.28 -3.05 5.89
N GLN A 186 16.34 -3.98 5.70
CA GLN A 186 15.82 -4.32 4.37
C GLN A 186 15.09 -3.13 3.72
N TRP A 187 14.33 -2.35 4.48
CA TRP A 187 13.75 -1.10 3.98
C TRP A 187 14.85 -0.14 3.51
N ARG A 188 15.86 0.13 4.34
CA ARG A 188 16.97 1.02 3.96
C ARG A 188 17.71 0.52 2.72
N ASN A 189 17.98 -0.78 2.63
CA ASN A 189 18.64 -1.38 1.47
C ASN A 189 17.80 -1.27 0.20
N ALA A 190 16.49 -1.53 0.27
CA ALA A 190 15.60 -1.38 -0.89
C ALA A 190 15.58 0.07 -1.40
N PHE A 191 15.57 1.07 -0.51
CA PHE A 191 15.67 2.48 -0.91
C PHE A 191 17.04 2.84 -1.52
N LYS A 192 18.14 2.23 -1.05
CA LYS A 192 19.48 2.37 -1.65
C LYS A 192 19.57 1.74 -3.04
N GLU A 193 19.10 0.51 -3.19
CA GLU A 193 19.04 -0.21 -4.47
C GLU A 193 18.20 0.54 -5.50
N ALA A 194 17.09 1.14 -5.04
CA ALA A 194 16.23 2.01 -5.85
C ALA A 194 16.86 3.38 -6.17
N LYS A 195 18.05 3.70 -5.61
CA LYS A 195 18.75 4.99 -5.73
C LYS A 195 17.91 6.17 -5.23
N LEU A 196 17.08 5.93 -4.22
CA LEU A 196 16.23 6.95 -3.57
C LEU A 196 16.93 7.62 -2.39
N ILE A 197 17.98 6.99 -1.85
CA ILE A 197 18.86 7.53 -0.80
C ILE A 197 20.34 7.18 -1.11
N GLN A 198 21.26 7.82 -0.39
CA GLN A 198 22.71 7.54 -0.44
C GLN A 198 23.09 6.28 0.36
#